data_AF-K7LY11-F1
#
_entry.id   AF-K7LY11-F1
#
_cell.length_a   1.000
_cell.length_b   1.000
_cell.length_c   1.000
_cell.angle_alpha   90.00
_cell.angle_beta   90.00
_cell.angle_gamma   90.00
#
_symmetry.space_group_name_H-M   'P 1'
#
loop_
_entity.id
_entity.type
_entity.pdbx_description
1 polymer ?
#
loop_
_entity_poly.entity_id
_entity_poly.type
_entity_poly.pdbx_seq_one_letter_code
_entity_poly.pdbx_strand_id
1 'polypeptide(L)'
;MLINLLGRGRKRACVTYCITYILSCITKHSPQYKVLMLGRILGGIATSLLFSSFESWLVAEHFKRGFDQQWLSLTFSKAIFLGNGLVAILSGLFGNVLVDTLALGLVAPFDAASCFLAIGVAIALGRFLTLKFIFLILILQI
;
A
#
# COMPACT_ATOMS: atom_id res chain seq x y z
N MET A 1 -3.23 -20.57 -19.52
CA MET A 1 -3.59 -21.04 -18.16
C MET A 1 -2.66 -20.48 -17.07
N LEU A 2 -1.33 -20.55 -17.24
CA LEU A 2 -0.35 -20.00 -16.27
C LEU A 2 -0.53 -18.50 -15.95
N ILE A 3 -0.78 -17.66 -16.97
CA ILE A 3 -0.92 -16.19 -16.79
C ILE A 3 -2.14 -15.83 -15.91
N ASN A 4 -3.24 -16.60 -15.99
CA ASN A 4 -4.43 -16.37 -15.15
C ASN A 4 -4.21 -16.84 -13.70
N LEU A 5 -3.35 -17.84 -13.47
CA LEU A 5 -2.95 -18.26 -12.13
C LEU A 5 -1.98 -17.25 -11.49
N LEU A 6 -1.02 -16.74 -12.26
CA LEU A 6 -0.10 -15.68 -11.83
C LEU A 6 -0.84 -14.37 -11.48
N GLY A 7 -1.88 -14.02 -12.25
CA GLY A 7 -2.74 -12.87 -11.96
C GLY A 7 -3.52 -13.00 -10.65
N ARG A 8 -3.92 -14.23 -10.25
CA ARG A 8 -4.62 -14.50 -8.98
C ARG A 8 -3.68 -14.41 -7.78
N GLY A 9 -2.45 -14.90 -7.90
CA GLY A 9 -1.45 -14.87 -6.81
C GLY A 9 -1.10 -13.44 -6.38
N ARG A 10 -0.92 -12.54 -7.35
CA ARG A 10 -0.55 -11.13 -7.07
C ARG A 10 -1.67 -10.35 -6.39
N LYS A 11 -2.92 -10.52 -6.85
CA LYS A 11 -4.10 -9.95 -6.17
C LYS A 11 -4.18 -10.41 -4.71
N ARG A 12 -3.94 -11.71 -4.45
CA ARG A 12 -3.93 -12.26 -3.09
C ARG A 12 -2.85 -11.60 -2.24
N ALA A 13 -1.64 -11.41 -2.76
CA ALA A 13 -0.55 -10.76 -2.03
C ALA A 13 -0.90 -9.31 -1.63
N CYS A 14 -1.52 -8.52 -2.52
CA CYS A 14 -1.97 -7.17 -2.18
C CYS A 14 -3.10 -7.16 -1.14
N VAL A 15 -4.02 -8.13 -1.20
CA VAL A 15 -5.05 -8.29 -0.17
C VAL A 15 -4.41 -8.69 1.17
N THR A 16 -3.44 -9.60 1.17
CA THR A 16 -2.67 -9.96 2.37
C THR A 16 -1.99 -8.74 2.97
N TYR A 17 -1.32 -7.92 2.15
CA TYR A 17 -0.74 -6.65 2.59
C TYR A 17 -1.76 -5.78 3.34
N CYS A 18 -2.89 -5.50 2.71
CA CYS A 18 -3.91 -4.63 3.29
C CYS A 18 -4.47 -5.21 4.60
N ILE A 19 -4.73 -6.52 4.65
CA ILE A 19 -5.20 -7.19 5.87
C ILE A 19 -4.14 -7.08 6.98
N THR A 20 -2.88 -7.41 6.69
CA THR A 20 -1.80 -7.33 7.70
C THR A 20 -1.60 -5.92 8.23
N TYR A 21 -1.74 -4.90 7.36
CA TYR A 21 -1.59 -3.51 7.76
C TYR A 21 -2.80 -3.01 8.57
N ILE A 22 -4.02 -3.32 8.16
CA ILE A 22 -5.23 -2.99 8.94
C ILE A 22 -5.17 -3.65 10.32
N LEU A 23 -4.75 -4.91 10.42
CA LEU A 23 -4.51 -5.57 11.71
C LEU A 23 -3.44 -4.84 12.52
N SER A 24 -2.33 -4.42 11.89
CA SER A 24 -1.31 -3.58 12.54
C SER A 24 -1.86 -2.25 13.05
N CYS A 25 -2.82 -1.62 12.36
CA CYS A 25 -3.47 -0.40 12.84
C CYS A 25 -4.42 -0.67 14.01
N ILE A 26 -5.23 -1.73 13.97
CA ILE A 26 -6.14 -2.10 15.05
C ILE A 26 -5.37 -2.33 16.36
N THR A 27 -4.18 -2.95 16.31
CA THR A 27 -3.36 -3.16 17.53
C THR A 27 -3.00 -1.87 18.27
N LYS A 28 -2.98 -0.71 17.60
CA LYS A 28 -2.63 0.58 18.21
C LYS A 28 -3.72 1.15 19.12
N HIS A 29 -4.94 0.65 19.03
CA HIS A 29 -6.02 0.98 19.96
C HIS A 29 -5.88 0.30 21.31
N SER A 30 -5.06 -0.77 21.40
CA SER A 30 -4.83 -1.46 22.66
C SER A 30 -3.67 -0.80 23.42
N PRO A 31 -3.79 -0.54 24.73
CA PRO A 31 -2.69 -0.04 25.55
C PRO A 31 -1.68 -1.13 25.96
N GLN A 32 -1.91 -2.40 25.58
CA GLN A 32 -1.07 -3.52 26.00
C GLN A 32 0.20 -3.62 25.16
N TYR A 33 1.38 -3.47 25.77
CA TYR A 33 2.68 -3.53 25.09
C TYR A 33 2.86 -4.77 24.18
N LYS A 34 2.40 -5.95 24.62
CA LYS A 34 2.46 -7.20 23.83
C LYS A 34 1.66 -7.09 22.52
N VAL A 35 0.51 -6.42 22.56
CA VAL A 35 -0.35 -6.19 21.39
C VAL A 35 0.31 -5.19 20.44
N LEU A 36 0.92 -4.12 20.95
CA LEU A 36 1.70 -3.19 20.13
C LEU A 36 2.90 -3.88 19.45
N MET A 37 3.60 -4.77 20.14
CA MET A 37 4.71 -5.55 19.57
C MET A 37 4.23 -6.45 18.43
N LEU A 38 3.09 -7.13 18.60
CA LEU A 38 2.45 -7.87 17.50
C LEU A 38 2.15 -6.95 16.32
N GLY A 39 1.62 -5.76 16.59
CA GLY A 39 1.38 -4.71 15.59
C GLY A 39 2.62 -4.35 14.78
N ARG A 40 3.79 -4.24 15.42
CA ARG A 40 5.07 -3.95 14.75
C ARG A 40 5.53 -5.09 13.86
N ILE A 41 5.36 -6.33 14.31
CA ILE A 41 5.68 -7.52 13.49
C ILE A 41 4.78 -7.57 12.25
N LEU A 42 3.47 -7.38 12.44
CA LEU A 42 2.50 -7.33 11.33
C LEU A 42 2.78 -6.17 10.37
N GLY A 43 3.15 -5.01 10.90
CA GLY A 43 3.55 -3.84 10.12
C GLY A 43 4.80 -4.11 9.27
N GLY A 44 5.82 -4.76 9.84
CA GLY A 44 7.03 -5.14 9.09
C GLY A 44 6.77 -6.17 7.99
N ILE A 45 5.89 -7.14 8.23
CA ILE A 45 5.41 -8.07 7.20
C ILE A 45 4.69 -7.29 6.09
N ALA A 46 3.82 -6.36 6.46
CA ALA A 46 3.10 -5.53 5.49
C ALA A 46 4.07 -4.70 4.63
N THR A 47 5.05 -4.01 5.21
CA THR A 47 6.07 -3.27 4.46
C THR A 47 6.85 -4.16 3.49
N SER A 48 7.19 -5.39 3.91
CA SER A 48 7.89 -6.34 3.04
C SER A 48 7.02 -6.76 1.85
N LEU A 49 5.72 -6.95 2.07
CA LEU A 49 4.75 -7.22 1.01
C LEU A 49 4.54 -6.01 0.10
N LEU A 50 4.55 -4.79 0.63
CA LEU A 50 4.35 -3.55 -0.14
C LEU A 50 5.38 -3.42 -1.27
N PHE A 51 6.67 -3.52 -0.95
CA PHE A 51 7.72 -3.39 -1.96
C PHE A 51 7.73 -4.57 -2.93
N SER A 52 7.53 -5.81 -2.46
CA SER A 52 7.66 -6.98 -3.34
C SER A 52 6.42 -7.27 -4.19
N SER A 53 5.22 -7.23 -3.60
CA SER A 53 4.00 -7.71 -4.26
C SER A 53 3.50 -6.78 -5.35
N PHE A 54 3.56 -5.47 -5.11
CA PHE A 54 3.08 -4.47 -6.07
C PHE A 54 4.04 -4.29 -7.24
N GLU A 55 5.35 -4.29 -7.00
CA GLU A 55 6.35 -4.27 -8.07
C GLU A 55 6.20 -5.50 -8.98
N SER A 56 6.15 -6.70 -8.39
CA SER A 56 5.95 -7.95 -9.13
C SER A 56 4.65 -7.97 -9.94
N TRP A 57 3.62 -7.28 -9.44
CA TRP A 57 2.36 -7.14 -10.15
C TRP A 57 2.46 -6.16 -11.32
N LEU A 58 3.06 -4.99 -11.10
CA LEU A 58 3.26 -4.00 -12.15
C LEU A 58 4.05 -4.58 -13.32
N VAL A 59 5.20 -5.22 -13.03
CA VAL A 59 6.08 -5.83 -14.03
C VAL A 59 5.30 -6.78 -14.93
N ALA A 60 4.42 -7.59 -14.36
CA ALA A 60 3.74 -8.59 -15.13
C ALA A 60 2.46 -8.12 -15.83
N GLU A 61 1.77 -7.11 -15.32
CA GLU A 61 0.74 -6.42 -16.11
C GLU A 61 1.39 -5.64 -17.27
N HIS A 62 2.59 -5.09 -17.08
CA HIS A 62 3.38 -4.45 -18.13
C HIS A 62 3.71 -5.44 -19.25
N PHE A 63 4.26 -6.61 -18.91
CA PHE A 63 4.50 -7.68 -19.88
C PHE A 63 3.23 -8.20 -20.55
N LYS A 64 2.13 -8.35 -19.79
CA LYS A 64 0.85 -8.84 -20.32
C LYS A 64 0.21 -7.87 -21.31
N ARG A 65 0.44 -6.57 -21.17
CA ARG A 65 -0.04 -5.53 -22.10
C ARG A 65 0.92 -5.30 -23.28
N GLY A 66 2.11 -5.90 -23.26
CA GLY A 66 3.10 -5.75 -24.32
C GLY A 66 3.69 -4.34 -24.39
N PHE A 67 3.75 -3.62 -23.27
CA PHE A 67 4.39 -2.31 -23.23
C PHE A 67 5.92 -2.43 -23.35
N ASP A 68 6.55 -1.41 -23.91
CA ASP A 68 8.01 -1.34 -24.05
C ASP A 68 8.68 -1.30 -22.67
N GLN A 69 9.77 -2.07 -22.50
CA GLN A 69 10.53 -2.18 -21.25
C GLN A 69 11.01 -0.83 -20.73
N GLN A 70 11.29 0.15 -21.61
CA GLN A 70 11.73 1.48 -21.18
C GLN A 70 10.69 2.20 -20.30
N TRP A 71 9.40 1.98 -20.55
CA TRP A 71 8.31 2.63 -19.80
C TRP A 71 8.18 2.07 -18.38
N LEU A 72 8.58 0.82 -18.16
CA LEU A 72 8.58 0.20 -16.83
C LEU A 72 9.63 0.86 -15.94
N SER A 73 10.86 1.03 -16.44
CA SER A 73 11.95 1.70 -15.71
C SER A 73 11.63 3.17 -15.45
N LEU A 74 11.05 3.87 -16.43
CA LEU A 74 10.60 5.25 -16.25
C LEU A 74 9.50 5.35 -15.18
N THR A 75 8.58 4.39 -15.15
CA THR A 75 7.51 4.30 -14.14
C THR A 75 8.08 4.12 -12.74
N PHE A 76 8.97 3.16 -12.54
CA PHE A 76 9.63 2.96 -11.23
C PHE A 76 10.45 4.17 -10.81
N SER A 77 11.19 4.78 -11.74
CA SER A 77 11.98 5.98 -11.45
C SER A 77 11.10 7.14 -10.99
N LYS A 78 9.96 7.38 -11.68
CA LYS A 78 8.98 8.40 -11.28
C LYS A 78 8.33 8.06 -9.94
N ALA A 79 7.97 6.79 -9.72
CA ALA A 79 7.36 6.33 -8.47
C ALA A 79 8.30 6.54 -7.28
N ILE A 80 9.58 6.20 -7.40
CA ILE A 80 10.57 6.38 -6.35
C ILE A 80 10.88 7.87 -6.14
N PHE A 81 11.14 8.61 -7.22
CA PHE A 81 11.56 10.02 -7.15
C PHE A 81 10.46 10.94 -6.63
N LEU A 82 9.25 10.83 -7.19
CA LEU A 82 8.11 11.64 -6.77
C LEU A 82 7.48 11.07 -5.50
N GLY A 83 7.38 9.74 -5.40
CA GLY A 83 6.63 9.09 -4.33
C GLY A 83 7.31 9.21 -2.97
N ASN A 84 8.50 8.63 -2.82
CA ASN A 84 9.13 8.50 -1.51
C ASN A 84 9.34 9.85 -0.82
N GLY A 85 9.77 10.88 -1.54
CA GLY A 85 10.04 12.20 -0.97
C GLY A 85 8.77 13.03 -0.78
N LEU A 86 8.05 13.30 -1.86
CA LEU A 86 6.90 14.19 -1.83
C LEU A 86 5.76 13.61 -0.97
N VAL A 87 5.50 12.31 -1.10
CA VAL A 87 4.41 11.67 -0.34
C VAL A 87 4.77 11.51 1.13
N ALA A 88 6.05 11.30 1.48
CA ALA A 88 6.45 11.33 2.89
C ALA A 88 6.19 12.70 3.53
N ILE A 89 6.51 13.79 2.82
CA ILE A 89 6.24 15.16 3.31
C ILE A 89 4.73 15.39 3.43
N LEU A 90 3.96 15.08 2.39
CA LEU A 90 2.52 15.27 2.39
C LEU A 90 1.80 14.41 3.42
N SER A 91 2.20 13.15 3.60
CA SER A 91 1.62 12.24 4.61
C SER A 91 1.98 12.66 6.04
N GLY A 92 3.20 13.16 6.26
CA GLY A 92 3.60 13.75 7.53
C GLY A 92 2.78 15.00 7.88
N LEU A 93 2.60 15.92 6.93
CA LEU A 93 1.75 17.10 7.08
C LEU A 93 0.29 16.71 7.32
N PHE A 94 -0.24 15.76 6.55
CA PHE A 94 -1.60 15.26 6.72
C PHE A 94 -1.79 14.62 8.09
N GLY A 95 -0.86 13.79 8.54
CA GLY A 95 -0.87 13.21 9.88
C GLY A 95 -0.84 14.27 10.98
N ASN A 96 -0.02 15.32 10.83
CA ASN A 96 0.02 16.44 11.76
C ASN A 96 -1.31 17.20 11.80
N VAL A 97 -1.92 17.48 10.64
CA VAL A 97 -3.26 18.10 10.55
C VAL A 97 -4.31 17.24 11.26
N LEU A 98 -4.31 15.91 11.05
CA LEU A 98 -5.28 15.01 11.70
C LEU A 98 -5.16 15.00 13.22
N VAL A 99 -3.94 15.03 13.75
CA VAL A 99 -3.68 14.98 15.19
C VAL A 99 -3.92 16.36 15.83
N ASP A 100 -3.35 17.42 15.27
CA ASP A 100 -3.33 18.75 15.89
C ASP A 100 -4.62 19.55 15.61
N THR A 101 -5.14 19.51 14.38
CA THR A 101 -6.30 20.33 14.01
C THR A 101 -7.64 19.65 14.28
N LEU A 102 -7.76 18.33 14.06
CA LEU A 102 -9.00 17.59 14.32
C LEU A 102 -9.05 16.96 15.73
N ALA A 103 -7.95 17.02 16.50
CA ALA A 103 -7.86 16.44 17.85
C ALA A 103 -8.32 14.97 17.96
N LEU A 104 -8.17 14.19 16.88
CA LEU A 104 -8.63 12.79 16.78
C LEU A 104 -7.73 11.80 17.55
N GLY A 105 -6.73 12.32 18.27
CA GLY A 105 -5.77 11.53 19.03
C GLY A 105 -4.64 10.94 18.17
N LEU A 106 -3.66 10.34 18.85
CA LEU A 106 -2.45 9.80 18.24
C LEU A 106 -2.69 8.62 17.28
N VAL A 107 -3.89 8.02 17.33
CA VAL A 107 -4.27 6.87 16.49
C VAL A 107 -4.87 7.31 15.15
N ALA A 108 -5.35 8.57 15.05
CA ALA A 108 -5.98 9.14 13.87
C ALA A 108 -5.25 8.91 12.52
N PRO A 109 -3.92 9.12 12.41
CA PRO A 109 -3.24 8.88 11.13
C PRO A 109 -3.26 7.39 10.72
N PHE A 110 -3.28 6.47 11.69
CA PHE A 110 -3.35 5.03 11.42
C PHE A 110 -4.74 4.58 10.99
N ASP A 111 -5.78 5.22 11.52
CA ASP A 111 -7.16 4.99 11.09
C ASP A 111 -7.39 5.53 9.68
N ALA A 112 -6.87 6.73 9.39
CA ALA A 112 -6.90 7.28 8.04
C ALA A 112 -6.17 6.38 7.03
N ALA A 113 -4.99 5.85 7.39
CA ALA A 113 -4.28 4.89 6.56
C ALA A 113 -5.09 3.59 6.36
N SER A 114 -5.74 3.08 7.39
CA SER A 114 -6.58 1.88 7.31
C SER A 114 -7.78 2.08 6.38
N CYS A 115 -8.44 3.22 6.46
CA CYS A 115 -9.52 3.61 5.55
C CYS A 115 -9.02 3.70 4.10
N PHE A 116 -7.86 4.31 3.87
CA PHE A 116 -7.27 4.41 2.54
C PHE A 116 -6.94 3.03 1.95
N LEU A 117 -6.39 2.12 2.77
CA LEU A 117 -6.11 0.74 2.35
C LEU A 117 -7.39 -0.06 2.11
N ALA A 118 -8.45 0.14 2.89
CA ALA A 118 -9.74 -0.52 2.67
C ALA A 118 -10.36 -0.12 1.32
N ILE A 119 -10.33 1.17 0.98
CA ILE A 119 -10.70 1.67 -0.35
C ILE A 119 -9.82 1.01 -1.41
N GLY A 120 -8.53 0.88 -1.11
CA GLY A 120 -7.59 0.24 -1.99
C GLY A 120 -7.92 -1.23 -2.31
N VAL A 121 -8.30 -2.01 -1.30
CA VAL A 121 -8.77 -3.40 -1.49
C VAL A 121 -10.02 -3.42 -2.38
N ALA A 122 -10.98 -2.53 -2.14
CA ALA A 122 -12.20 -2.45 -2.95
C ALA A 122 -11.86 -2.18 -4.44
N ILE A 123 -10.92 -1.28 -4.71
CA ILE A 123 -10.46 -0.98 -6.06
C ILE A 123 -9.69 -2.16 -6.68
N ALA A 124 -8.84 -2.85 -5.90
CA ALA A 124 -8.05 -4.00 -6.37
C ALA A 124 -8.91 -5.22 -6.73
N LEU A 125 -10.04 -5.39 -6.04
CA LEU A 125 -11.06 -6.39 -6.39
C LEU A 125 -11.77 -6.01 -7.69
N GLY A 126 -11.99 -4.71 -7.93
CA GLY A 126 -12.44 -4.16 -9.20
C GLY A 126 -11.52 -4.54 -10.38
N ARG A 127 -12.11 -4.96 -11.50
CA ARG A 127 -11.35 -5.40 -12.69
C ARG A 127 -10.80 -4.24 -13.52
N PHE A 128 -11.43 -3.08 -13.46
CA PHE A 128 -11.20 -1.99 -14.42
C PHE A 128 -10.05 -1.03 -14.05
N LEU A 129 -9.75 -0.84 -12.77
CA LEU A 129 -8.79 0.18 -12.32
C LEU A 129 -7.39 -0.35 -11.95
N THR A 130 -7.15 -1.64 -12.17
CA THR A 130 -5.98 -2.36 -11.64
C THR A 130 -4.64 -1.66 -11.90
N LEU A 131 -4.37 -1.18 -13.12
CA LEU A 131 -3.06 -0.59 -13.45
C LEU A 131 -2.87 0.80 -12.82
N LYS A 132 -3.91 1.64 -12.85
CA LYS A 132 -3.89 2.97 -12.24
C LYS A 132 -3.72 2.86 -10.73
N PHE A 133 -4.36 1.86 -10.13
CA PHE A 133 -4.29 1.59 -8.71
C PHE A 133 -2.90 1.12 -8.26
N ILE A 134 -2.27 0.21 -9.00
CA ILE A 134 -0.88 -0.23 -8.72
C ILE A 134 0.09 0.95 -8.83
N PHE A 135 -0.07 1.79 -9.85
CA PHE A 135 0.75 2.99 -10.04
C PHE A 135 0.56 4.01 -8.91
N LEU A 136 -0.69 4.19 -8.45
CA LEU A 136 -1.01 5.07 -7.33
C LEU A 136 -0.37 4.57 -6.03
N ILE A 137 -0.45 3.27 -5.73
CA ILE A 137 0.20 2.71 -4.53
C ILE A 137 1.72 2.80 -4.62
N LEU A 138 2.31 2.51 -5.78
CA LEU A 138 3.76 2.62 -5.97
C LEU A 138 4.27 4.07 -5.85
N ILE A 139 3.46 5.04 -6.23
CA ILE A 139 3.76 6.45 -5.98
C ILE A 139 3.53 6.81 -4.52
N LEU A 140 2.44 6.34 -3.91
CA LEU A 140 2.10 6.78 -2.57
C LEU A 140 2.96 6.10 -1.48
N GLN A 141 3.44 4.88 -1.71
CA GLN A 141 4.26 4.10 -0.75
C GLN A 141 3.66 4.11 0.67
N ILE A 142 2.32 4.21 0.75
CA ILE A 142 1.52 4.12 1.97
C ILE A 142 1.27 2.64 2.28
#